data_AF-A0A2W6ZYJ6-F1
#
_entry.id   AF-A0A2W6ZYJ6-F1
#
_cell.length_a   1.000
_cell.length_b   1.000
_cell.length_c   1.000
_cell.angle_alpha   90.00
_cell.angle_beta   90.00
_cell.angle_gamma   90.00
#
_symmetry.space_group_name_H-M   'P 1'
#
loop_
_entity.id
_entity.type
_entity.pdbx_description
1 polymer ?
#
loop_
_entity_poly.entity_id
_entity_poly.type
_entity_poly.pdbx_seq_one_letter_code
_entity_poly.pdbx_strand_id
1 'polypeptide(L)' 'MKIENLDHLGLVAALVDEIGMVELADELLEAHSLNHISPGQVLKAMILNGLGFVSAPLYLFSEFFDGKPVEHLLGSGIT' A
#
# COMPACT_ATOMS: atom_id res chain seq x y z
N MET A 1 -7.57 -19.85 11.99
CA MET A 1 -6.45 -19.35 11.18
C MET A 1 -6.96 -19.15 9.77
N LYS A 2 -7.02 -17.90 9.30
CA LYS A 2 -7.35 -17.60 7.89
C LYS A 2 -6.03 -17.60 7.12
N ILE A 3 -5.96 -18.35 6.03
CA ILE A 3 -4.80 -18.36 5.15
C ILE A 3 -5.05 -17.28 4.10
N GLU A 4 -4.14 -16.33 3.96
CA GLU A 4 -4.24 -15.22 3.00
C GLU A 4 -3.02 -15.26 2.07
N ASN A 5 -3.25 -14.99 0.79
CA ASN A 5 -2.18 -14.96 -0.21
C ASN A 5 -1.68 -13.51 -0.37
N LEU A 6 -0.39 -13.31 -0.10
CA LEU A 6 0.31 -12.02 -0.27
C LEU A 6 0.86 -11.82 -1.69
N ASP A 7 0.94 -12.89 -2.49
CA ASP A 7 1.63 -12.92 -3.77
C ASP A 7 3.03 -12.27 -3.69
N HIS A 8 3.45 -11.55 -4.74
CA HIS A 8 4.68 -10.77 -4.76
C HIS A 8 4.56 -9.44 -3.99
N LEU A 9 3.34 -9.04 -3.59
CA LEU A 9 3.07 -7.75 -2.96
C LEU A 9 3.68 -7.68 -1.56
N GLY A 10 3.77 -8.81 -0.85
CA GLY A 10 4.44 -8.86 0.45
C GLY A 10 5.92 -8.46 0.39
N LEU A 11 6.64 -8.88 -0.66
CA LEU A 11 8.04 -8.52 -0.86
C LEU A 11 8.19 -7.03 -1.22
N VAL A 12 7.30 -6.53 -2.08
CA VAL A 12 7.30 -5.10 -2.46
C VAL A 12 6.97 -4.24 -1.24
N ALA A 13 5.97 -4.62 -0.45
CA ALA A 13 5.57 -3.91 0.76
C ALA A 13 6.72 -3.87 1.77
N ALA A 14 7.39 -5.00 2.01
CA ALA A 14 8.54 -5.07 2.90
C ALA A 14 9.70 -4.18 2.42
N LEU A 15 9.98 -4.15 1.11
CA LEU A 15 11.02 -3.28 0.56
C LEU A 15 10.69 -1.80 0.73
N VAL A 16 9.43 -1.40 0.49
CA VAL A 16 8.96 -0.02 0.67
C VAL A 16 9.17 0.43 2.12
N ASP A 17 8.87 -0.45 3.09
CA ASP A 17 9.10 -0.17 4.51
C ASP A 17 10.61 -0.14 4.84
N GLU A 18 11.39 -1.10 4.34
CA GLU A 18 12.83 -1.22 4.62
C GLU A 18 13.64 -0.01 4.16
N ILE A 19 13.28 0.59 3.02
CA ILE A 19 13.96 1.77 2.49
C ILE A 19 13.46 3.09 3.10
N GLY A 20 12.52 3.04 4.05
CA GLY A 20 12.02 4.22 4.76
C GLY A 20 11.12 5.13 3.91
N MET A 21 10.47 4.57 2.88
CA MET A 21 9.71 5.38 1.92
C MET A 21 8.40 5.91 2.50
N VAL A 22 7.77 5.18 3.42
CA VAL A 22 6.56 5.62 4.12
C VAL A 22 6.87 6.82 5.00
N GLU A 23 7.92 6.72 5.81
CA GLU A 23 8.37 7.74 6.74
C GLU A 23 8.79 9.00 6.00
N LEU A 24 9.55 8.86 4.91
CA LEU A 24 9.96 9.99 4.08
C LEU A 24 8.74 10.72 3.47
N ALA A 25 7.74 9.98 2.99
CA ALA A 25 6.53 10.59 2.45
C ALA A 25 5.71 11.31 3.53
N ASP A 26 5.61 10.73 4.72
CA ASP A 26 4.94 11.35 5.87
C ASP A 26 5.67 12.60 6.40
N GLU A 27 7.01 12.67 6.25
CA GLU A 27 7.80 13.87 6.55
C GLU A 27 7.57 14.99 5.51
N LEU A 28 7.50 14.62 4.22
CA LEU A 28 7.38 15.57 3.12
C LEU A 28 5.96 16.08 2.89
N LEU A 29 4.95 15.30 3.29
CA LEU A 29 3.54 15.60 3.08
C LEU A 29 2.82 15.66 4.42
N GLU A 30 2.32 16.84 4.79
CA GLU A 30 1.49 16.97 5.98
C GLU A 30 0.17 16.22 5.81
N ALA A 31 -0.14 15.32 6.76
CA ALA A 31 -1.43 14.66 6.80
C ALA A 31 -2.54 15.69 7.12
N HIS A 32 -3.64 15.61 6.37
CA HIS A 32 -4.83 16.39 6.69
C HIS A 32 -5.62 15.72 7.82
N SER A 33 -6.25 16.50 8.69
CA SER A 33 -7.01 15.98 9.85
C SER A 33 -8.21 15.09 9.50
N LEU A 34 -8.64 15.13 8.23
CA LEU A 34 -9.71 14.30 7.69
C LEU A 34 -9.19 13.04 6.98
N ASN A 35 -7.88 12.87 6.88
CA ASN A 35 -7.30 11.68 6.26
C ASN A 35 -7.40 10.51 7.23
N HIS A 36 -7.92 9.40 6.73
CA HIS A 36 -7.98 8.13 7.48
C HIS A 36 -6.66 7.35 7.42
N ILE A 37 -5.78 7.70 6.48
CA ILE A 37 -4.49 7.04 6.22
C ILE A 37 -3.41 8.11 5.96
N SER A 38 -2.15 7.80 6.30
CA SER A 38 -1.05 8.73 6.09
C SER A 38 -0.65 8.85 4.61
N PRO A 39 -0.05 9.98 4.19
CA PRO A 39 0.49 10.11 2.84
C PRO A 39 1.45 8.98 2.43
N GLY A 40 2.29 8.49 3.34
CA GLY A 40 3.18 7.35 3.13
C GLY A 40 2.42 6.03 2.93
N GLN A 41 1.34 5.81 3.69
CA GLN A 41 0.47 4.64 3.47
C GLN A 41 -0.23 4.70 2.10
N VAL A 42 -0.66 5.89 1.66
CA VAL A 42 -1.21 6.11 0.31
C VAL A 42 -0.15 5.81 -0.75
N LEU A 43 1.07 6.32 -0.58
CA LEU A 43 2.18 6.07 -1.51
C LEU A 43 2.47 4.57 -1.64
N LYS A 44 2.56 3.85 -0.52
CA LYS A 44 2.74 2.40 -0.52
C LYS A 44 1.60 1.70 -1.25
N ALA A 45 0.36 2.09 -1.01
CA ALA A 45 -0.80 1.55 -1.72
C ALA A 45 -0.72 1.80 -3.22
N MET A 46 -0.32 3.00 -3.65
CA MET A 46 -0.14 3.35 -5.06
C MET A 46 0.93 2.51 -5.74
N ILE A 47 2.04 2.22 -5.07
CA ILE A 47 3.12 1.36 -5.58
C ILE A 47 2.62 -0.06 -5.75
N LEU A 48 1.96 -0.63 -4.75
CA LEU A 48 1.40 -1.98 -4.83
C LEU A 48 0.36 -2.09 -5.95
N ASN A 49 -0.51 -1.09 -6.07
CA ASN A 49 -1.53 -1.02 -7.12
C ASN A 49 -0.89 -0.93 -8.51
N GLY A 50 0.09 -0.03 -8.67
CA GLY A 50 0.78 0.20 -9.95
C GLY A 50 1.65 -0.96 -10.41
N LEU A 51 2.29 -1.69 -9.49
CA LEU A 51 3.10 -2.88 -9.82
C LEU A 51 2.27 -4.14 -10.03
N GLY A 52 1.01 -4.14 -9.61
CA GLY A 52 0.06 -5.21 -9.88
C GLY A 52 -0.38 -5.34 -11.34
N PHE A 53 -0.09 -4.35 -12.19
CA PHE A 53 -0.49 -4.33 -13.60
C PHE A 53 0.73 -4.37 -14.52
N VAL A 54 0.96 -5.53 -15.17
CA VAL A 54 2.06 -5.70 -16.15
C VAL A 54 1.63 -5.33 -17.58
N SER A 55 0.33 -5.14 -17.82
CA SER A 55 -0.25 -5.02 -19.18
C SER A 55 -1.42 -4.04 -19.31
N ALA A 56 -1.64 -3.17 -18.31
CA ALA A 56 -2.64 -2.10 -18.36
C ALA A 56 -1.97 -0.75 -18.06
N PRO A 57 -2.54 0.39 -18.52
CA PRO A 57 -2.09 1.69 -18.07
C PRO A 57 -2.13 1.76 -16.54
N LEU A 58 -1.23 2.55 -15.94
CA LEU A 58 -1.10 2.70 -14.49
C LEU A 58 -2.37 3.37 -13.93
N TYR A 59 -3.36 2.55 -13.59
CA TYR A 59 -4.62 2.97 -12.99
C TYR A 59 -4.66 2.57 -11.53
N LEU A 60 -5.13 3.48 -10.68
CA LEU A 60 -5.33 3.26 -9.25
C LEU A 60 -6.79 2.90 -9.01
N PHE A 61 -7.08 1.61 -8.84
CA PHE A 61 -8.42 1.11 -8.53
C PHE A 61 -8.44 0.49 -7.13
N SER A 62 -9.45 0.82 -6.32
CA SER A 62 -9.67 0.22 -5.00
C SER A 62 -9.83 -1.30 -5.07
N GLU A 63 -10.49 -1.77 -6.12
CA GLU A 63 -10.82 -3.16 -6.42
C GLU A 63 -9.57 -4.03 -6.59
N PHE A 64 -8.41 -3.42 -6.85
CA PHE A 64 -7.14 -4.13 -6.81
C PHE A 64 -6.92 -4.82 -5.46
N PHE A 65 -7.34 -4.19 -4.36
CA PHE A 65 -7.16 -4.70 -3.00
C PHE A 65 -8.24 -5.71 -2.59
N ASP A 66 -9.25 -5.96 -3.42
CA ASP A 66 -10.29 -6.94 -3.13
C ASP A 66 -9.67 -8.34 -2.94
N GLY A 67 -9.99 -8.93 -1.78
CA GLY A 67 -9.50 -10.27 -1.41
C GLY A 67 -8.01 -10.33 -1.04
N LYS A 68 -7.30 -9.19 -0.97
CA LYS A 68 -5.90 -9.12 -0.52
C LYS A 68 -5.82 -8.88 0.99
N PRO A 69 -4.72 -9.31 1.64
CA PRO A 69 -4.47 -9.02 3.05
C PRO A 69 -4.03 -7.56 3.25
N VAL A 70 -4.96 -6.62 3.07
CA VAL A 70 -4.69 -5.16 3.07
C VAL A 70 -3.99 -4.69 4.34
N GLU A 71 -4.46 -5.14 5.49
CA GLU A 71 -3.88 -4.77 6.79
C GLU A 71 -2.41 -5.23 6.92
N HIS A 72 -2.08 -6.39 6.32
CA HIS A 72 -0.72 -6.91 6.30
C HIS A 72 0.19 -6.16 5.32
N LEU A 73 -0.38 -5.64 4.24
CA LEU A 73 0.34 -4.94 3.19
C LEU A 73 0.55 -3.45 3.51
N LEU A 74 -0.44 -2.79 4.11
CA LEU A 74 -0.48 -1.34 4.28
C LEU A 74 -0.35 -0.87 5.73
N GLY A 75 -0.58 -1.76 6.70
CA GLY A 75 -0.51 -1.48 8.13
C GLY A 75 -1.83 -1.67 8.85
N SER A 76 -1.76 -1.72 10.18
CA SER A 76 -2.91 -2.04 11.03
C SER A 76 -4.05 -1.03 10.88
N GLY A 77 -5.28 -1.53 10.84
CA GLY A 77 -6.49 -0.72 10.70
C GLY A 77 -6.83 -0.26 9.27
N ILE A 78 -6.05 -0.65 8.25
CA ILE A 78 -6.37 -0.38 6.84
C ILE A 78 -7.13 -1.56 6.24
N THR A 79 -8.32 -1.29 5.70
CA THR A 79 -9.24 -2.29 5.11
C THR A 79 -9.74 -1.87 3.74
#